data_AF-A0A524G0R3-F1
#
_entry.id   AF-A0A524G0R3-F1
#
_cell.length_a   1.000
_cell.length_b   1.000
_cell.length_c   1.000
_cell.angle_alpha   90.00
_cell.angle_beta   90.00
_cell.angle_gamma   90.00
#
_symmetry.space_group_name_H-M   'P 1'
#
loop_
_entity.id
_entity.type
_entity.pdbx_description
1 polymer ?
#
loop_
_entity_poly.entity_id
_entity_poly.type
_entity_poly.pdbx_seq_one_letter_code
_entity_poly.pdbx_strand_id
1 'polypeptide(L)'
;MPERGRQEESPNEIELDIIRSFGWAVVELEETLYERFLHLSARRSIMSLDAFKSHLKEMEAKGWISPIHLHGFKGYKKLLAEKDDGKSLEPKIPLDEIRLALGSKKALPKMKPEETTKINRELLDKSETVGQAIQMALEAWMLREKGRISKGQVHEHMKNMCHALSESEEDLFEYVRTQTPGILIEVGQILRSRGSDFLLLSLRLSEASMRKYSY
;
A
#
# COMPACT_ATOMS: atom_id res chain seq x y z
N MET A 1 -4.37 -29.51 28.96
CA MET A 1 -3.18 -28.75 29.41
C MET A 1 -1.99 -29.70 29.43
N PRO A 2 -1.04 -29.52 28.51
CA PRO A 2 0.36 -29.76 28.86
C PRO A 2 1.25 -28.59 28.42
N GLU A 3 2.08 -28.13 29.35
CA GLU A 3 3.26 -27.32 29.08
C GLU A 3 4.29 -28.15 28.30
N ARG A 4 4.85 -27.57 27.23
CA ARG A 4 6.10 -28.04 26.61
C ARG A 4 6.96 -26.84 26.30
N GLY A 5 8.03 -26.70 27.07
CA GLY A 5 9.15 -25.85 26.71
C GLY A 5 9.67 -26.25 25.33
N ARG A 6 9.67 -25.29 24.41
CA ARG A 6 10.65 -25.24 23.33
C ARG A 6 11.43 -23.96 23.60
N GLN A 7 12.75 -24.10 23.70
CA GLN A 7 13.66 -22.96 23.63
C GLN A 7 13.21 -22.11 22.43
N GLU A 8 12.78 -20.88 22.68
CA GLU A 8 12.46 -19.91 21.63
C GLU A 8 13.79 -19.58 20.95
N GLU A 9 14.17 -20.36 19.93
CA GLU A 9 15.32 -20.08 19.07
C GLU A 9 15.14 -18.67 18.53
N SER A 10 16.06 -17.76 18.88
CA SER A 10 15.95 -16.37 18.44
C SER A 10 15.81 -16.32 16.91
N PRO A 11 14.89 -15.50 16.36
CA PRO A 11 14.61 -15.52 14.93
C PRO A 11 15.89 -15.21 14.14
N ASN A 12 16.13 -15.96 13.07
CA ASN A 12 17.22 -15.71 12.13
C ASN A 12 17.02 -14.35 11.45
N GLU A 13 18.06 -13.75 10.86
CA GLU A 13 17.95 -12.42 10.24
C GLU A 13 16.87 -12.37 9.14
N ILE A 14 16.72 -13.45 8.37
CA ILE A 14 15.64 -13.59 7.38
C ILE A 14 14.27 -13.62 8.06
N GLU A 15 14.11 -14.38 9.14
CA GLU A 15 12.85 -14.50 9.87
C GLU A 15 12.49 -13.16 10.52
N LEU A 16 13.47 -12.40 11.02
CA LEU A 16 13.28 -11.04 11.50
C LEU A 16 12.81 -10.11 10.39
N ASP A 17 13.39 -10.21 9.19
CA ASP A 17 12.96 -9.39 8.05
C ASP A 17 11.54 -9.77 7.59
N ILE A 18 11.17 -11.05 7.64
CA ILE A 18 9.78 -11.50 7.41
C ILE A 18 8.85 -10.91 8.48
N ILE A 19 9.23 -10.98 9.76
CA ILE A 19 8.47 -10.39 10.88
C ILE A 19 8.31 -8.88 10.69
N ARG A 20 9.34 -8.19 10.22
CA ARG A 20 9.29 -6.75 9.88
C ARG A 20 8.42 -6.46 8.67
N SER A 21 8.29 -7.41 7.74
CA SER A 21 7.45 -7.27 6.54
C SER A 21 5.96 -7.23 6.86
N PHE A 22 5.56 -7.75 8.04
CA PHE A 22 4.21 -7.52 8.57
C PHE A 22 3.97 -6.03 8.92
N GLY A 23 5.01 -5.26 9.21
CA GLY A 23 4.88 -3.90 9.72
C GLY A 23 4.02 -3.89 10.99
N TRP A 24 3.00 -3.04 11.00
CA TRP A 24 1.98 -2.95 12.07
C TRP A 24 0.81 -3.92 11.87
N ALA A 25 0.74 -4.61 10.74
CA ALA A 25 -0.36 -5.52 10.46
C ALA A 25 -0.20 -6.83 11.25
N VAL A 26 -1.27 -7.23 11.94
CA VAL A 26 -1.32 -8.53 12.65
C VAL A 26 -1.53 -9.68 11.66
N VAL A 27 -2.15 -9.40 10.51
CA VAL A 27 -2.50 -10.37 9.48
C VAL A 27 -2.18 -9.80 8.11
N GLU A 28 -1.53 -10.58 7.27
CA GLU A 28 -1.23 -10.20 5.88
C GLU A 28 -1.34 -11.38 4.92
N LEU A 29 -1.53 -11.09 3.63
CA LEU A 29 -1.52 -12.08 2.56
C LEU A 29 -0.11 -12.57 2.26
N GLU A 30 0.05 -13.83 1.83
CA GLU A 30 1.36 -14.42 1.49
C GLU A 30 2.10 -13.61 0.41
N GLU A 31 1.36 -13.16 -0.61
CA GLU A 31 1.91 -12.38 -1.73
C GLU A 31 2.37 -10.98 -1.27
N THR A 32 1.55 -10.29 -0.48
CA THR A 32 1.88 -8.97 0.07
C THR A 32 3.08 -9.03 1.03
N LEU A 33 3.16 -10.08 1.85
CA LEU A 33 4.30 -10.33 2.71
C LEU A 33 5.58 -10.54 1.90
N TYR A 34 5.51 -11.30 0.82
CA TYR A 34 6.65 -11.56 -0.05
C TYR A 34 7.15 -10.28 -0.75
N GLU A 35 6.24 -9.47 -1.29
CA GLU A 35 6.59 -8.18 -1.90
C GLU A 35 7.27 -7.24 -0.90
N ARG A 36 6.69 -7.10 0.30
CA ARG A 36 7.28 -6.26 1.37
C ARG A 36 8.62 -6.80 1.84
N PHE A 37 8.75 -8.12 1.95
CA PHE A 37 10.02 -8.76 2.25
C PHE A 37 11.07 -8.38 1.23
N LEU A 38 10.78 -8.51 -0.06
CA LEU A 38 11.71 -8.10 -1.11
C LEU A 38 12.10 -6.63 -1.00
N HIS A 39 11.17 -5.73 -0.69
CA HIS A 39 11.50 -4.31 -0.50
C HIS A 39 12.44 -4.04 0.69
N LEU A 40 12.22 -4.73 1.82
CA LEU A 40 13.02 -4.58 3.03
C LEU A 40 14.38 -5.28 2.94
N SER A 41 14.39 -6.48 2.34
CA SER A 41 15.53 -7.37 2.30
C SER A 41 16.34 -7.25 1.00
N ALA A 42 15.88 -6.53 -0.03
CA ALA A 42 16.56 -6.45 -1.34
C ALA A 42 18.05 -6.09 -1.26
N ARG A 43 18.45 -5.32 -0.25
CA ARG A 43 19.86 -4.93 -0.05
C ARG A 43 20.73 -6.02 0.58
N ARG A 44 20.14 -7.07 1.16
CA ARG A 44 20.80 -8.09 1.98
C ARG A 44 20.54 -9.53 1.51
N SER A 45 19.33 -9.82 1.05
CA SER A 45 18.92 -11.15 0.59
C SER A 45 17.73 -11.04 -0.35
N ILE A 46 17.96 -11.42 -1.61
CA ILE A 46 16.90 -11.64 -2.61
C ILE A 46 16.69 -13.14 -2.67
N MET A 47 15.45 -13.60 -2.48
CA MET A 47 15.11 -15.01 -2.58
C MET A 47 13.88 -15.21 -3.45
N SER A 48 13.72 -16.43 -3.97
CA SER A 48 12.52 -16.82 -4.71
C SER A 48 11.33 -17.01 -3.77
N LEU A 49 10.13 -16.94 -4.34
CA LEU A 49 8.88 -17.17 -3.62
C LEU A 49 8.85 -18.55 -2.95
N ASP A 50 9.40 -19.59 -3.57
CA ASP A 50 9.43 -20.94 -2.99
C ASP A 50 10.34 -21.04 -1.75
N ALA A 51 11.49 -20.34 -1.78
CA ALA A 51 12.37 -20.23 -0.64
C ALA A 51 11.70 -19.44 0.51
N PHE A 52 11.00 -18.36 0.18
CA PHE A 52 10.21 -17.59 1.14
C PHE A 52 9.10 -18.42 1.80
N LYS A 53 8.35 -19.20 1.01
CA LYS A 53 7.32 -20.13 1.54
C LYS A 53 7.92 -21.20 2.45
N SER A 54 9.16 -21.62 2.21
CA SER A 54 9.86 -22.57 3.07
C SER A 54 10.17 -21.94 4.42
N HIS A 55 10.64 -20.69 4.45
CA HIS A 55 10.83 -19.95 5.69
C HIS A 55 9.52 -19.68 6.45
N LEU A 56 8.42 -19.40 5.75
CA LEU A 56 7.12 -19.26 6.41
C LEU A 56 6.66 -20.55 7.11
N LYS A 57 6.92 -21.73 6.50
CA LYS A 57 6.64 -23.03 7.14
C LYS A 57 7.54 -23.27 8.36
N GLU A 58 8.81 -22.89 8.29
CA GLU A 58 9.73 -22.96 9.43
C GLU A 58 9.26 -22.05 10.57
N MET A 59 8.84 -20.82 10.24
CA MET A 59 8.31 -19.86 11.19
C MET A 59 6.98 -20.31 11.82
N GLU A 60 6.13 -21.00 11.05
CA GLU A 60 4.92 -21.65 11.56
C GLU A 60 5.27 -22.77 12.55
N ALA A 61 6.23 -23.63 12.20
CA ALA A 61 6.68 -24.72 13.08
C ALA A 61 7.32 -24.21 14.40
N LYS A 62 7.95 -23.03 14.34
CA LYS A 62 8.50 -22.31 15.49
C LYS A 62 7.44 -21.52 16.29
N GLY A 63 6.23 -21.36 15.75
CA GLY A 63 5.12 -20.67 16.41
C GLY A 63 5.17 -19.14 16.30
N TRP A 64 5.96 -18.58 15.37
CA TRP A 64 6.05 -17.14 15.15
C TRP A 64 4.85 -16.60 14.36
N ILE A 65 4.30 -17.42 13.47
CA ILE A 65 3.16 -17.09 12.61
C ILE A 65 2.19 -18.26 12.53
N SER A 66 0.93 -17.99 12.19
CA SER A 66 -0.10 -18.99 11.92
C SER A 66 -0.69 -18.76 10.54
N PRO A 67 -0.87 -19.80 9.70
CA PRO A 67 -1.58 -19.64 8.44
C PRO A 67 -3.04 -19.31 8.69
N ILE A 68 -3.61 -18.48 7.83
CA ILE A 68 -5.03 -18.13 7.82
C ILE A 68 -5.51 -18.08 6.37
N HIS A 69 -6.81 -18.30 6.16
CA HIS A 69 -7.42 -18.11 4.85
C HIS A 69 -8.34 -16.90 4.90
N LEU A 70 -8.04 -15.88 4.08
CA LEU A 70 -8.85 -14.67 3.93
C LEU A 70 -9.50 -14.72 2.56
N HIS A 71 -10.82 -14.92 2.50
CA HIS A 71 -11.59 -14.91 1.25
C HIS A 71 -11.04 -15.85 0.17
N GLY A 72 -10.50 -17.01 0.56
CA GLY A 72 -9.90 -17.99 -0.36
C GLY A 72 -8.42 -17.76 -0.67
N PHE A 73 -7.83 -16.67 -0.19
CA PHE A 73 -6.40 -16.39 -0.30
C PHE A 73 -5.66 -16.84 0.95
N LYS A 74 -4.44 -17.34 0.76
CA LYS A 74 -3.57 -17.77 1.85
C LYS A 74 -2.87 -16.56 2.45
N GLY A 75 -3.00 -16.40 3.76
CA GLY A 75 -2.35 -15.37 4.54
C GLY A 75 -1.73 -15.95 5.80
N TYR A 76 -1.07 -15.08 6.56
CA TYR A 76 -0.45 -15.43 7.83
C TYR A 76 -0.81 -14.39 8.87
N LYS A 77 -0.98 -14.86 10.10
CA LYS A 77 -1.16 -14.06 11.30
C LYS A 77 0.10 -14.13 12.13
N LYS A 78 0.62 -12.97 12.54
CA LYS A 78 1.72 -12.85 13.49
C LYS A 78 1.25 -13.31 14.88
N LEU A 79 1.97 -14.27 15.47
CA LEU A 79 1.67 -14.83 16.79
C LEU A 79 2.62 -14.35 17.90
N LEU A 80 3.59 -13.51 17.57
CA LEU A 80 4.50 -12.87 18.52
C LEU A 80 3.72 -12.11 19.60
N ALA A 81 3.78 -12.61 20.83
CA ALA A 81 3.66 -11.74 22.00
C ALA A 81 4.95 -10.91 22.06
N GLU A 82 4.83 -9.58 22.12
CA GLU A 82 5.96 -8.68 22.36
C GLU A 82 6.64 -9.06 23.68
N LYS A 83 7.63 -9.96 23.61
CA LYS A 83 8.56 -10.15 24.71
C LYS A 83 9.62 -9.06 24.61
N ASP A 84 9.77 -8.37 25.73
CA ASP A 84 10.67 -7.27 26.08
C ASP A 84 12.17 -7.59 25.90
N ASP A 85 12.55 -8.28 24.83
CA ASP A 85 13.94 -8.34 24.43
C ASP A 85 14.26 -7.00 23.78
N GLY A 86 14.94 -6.10 24.51
CA GLY A 86 15.21 -4.68 24.22
C GLY A 86 15.76 -4.27 22.84
N LYS A 87 15.77 -5.19 21.86
CA LYS A 87 15.69 -4.93 20.43
C LYS A 87 14.22 -4.87 20.01
N SER A 88 13.62 -3.69 20.16
CA SER A 88 12.33 -3.31 19.56
C SER A 88 12.07 -4.09 18.25
N LEU A 89 11.17 -5.08 18.31
CA LEU A 89 10.71 -5.87 17.16
C LEU A 89 9.89 -5.00 16.21
N GLU A 90 9.32 -3.96 16.77
CA GLU A 90 8.85 -2.80 16.06
C GLU A 90 10.05 -1.95 15.65
N PRO A 91 10.09 -1.48 14.42
CA PRO A 91 11.18 -0.64 13.97
C PRO A 91 11.23 0.65 14.81
N LYS A 92 12.36 0.90 15.51
CA LYS A 92 12.58 2.07 16.40
C LYS A 92 12.36 3.42 15.73
N ILE A 93 12.38 3.41 14.41
CA ILE A 93 11.96 4.47 13.51
C ILE A 93 10.86 3.78 12.69
N PRO A 94 9.60 4.26 12.65
CA PRO A 94 8.55 3.64 11.86
C PRO A 94 9.12 3.34 10.48
N LEU A 95 9.13 2.06 10.08
CA LEU A 95 9.88 1.49 8.97
C LEU A 95 9.52 2.16 7.66
N ASP A 96 9.99 3.38 7.44
CA ASP A 96 9.67 4.18 6.29
C ASP A 96 8.16 4.16 5.90
N GLU A 97 7.21 3.77 6.73
CA GLU A 97 5.79 3.86 6.37
C GLU A 97 5.35 5.32 6.26
N ILE A 98 6.18 6.23 6.79
CA ILE A 98 6.09 7.69 6.67
C ILE A 98 7.25 8.21 5.80
N ARG A 99 8.20 7.39 5.33
CA ARG A 99 9.37 7.84 4.52
C ARG A 99 9.47 7.23 3.11
N LEU A 100 9.02 5.99 2.96
CA LEU A 100 8.55 5.33 1.74
C LEU A 100 7.14 5.82 1.33
N ALA A 101 6.30 6.32 2.27
CA ALA A 101 5.03 6.99 1.94
C ALA A 101 5.12 8.53 1.88
N LEU A 102 5.86 9.19 2.80
CA LEU A 102 6.29 10.58 2.55
C LEU A 102 7.75 10.61 2.12
N GLY A 103 8.01 10.98 0.87
CA GLY A 103 9.32 11.50 0.49
C GLY A 103 9.72 12.70 1.38
N SER A 104 10.34 12.42 2.54
CA SER A 104 10.87 13.42 3.45
C SER A 104 12.03 14.10 2.74
N LYS A 105 11.75 15.25 2.13
CA LYS A 105 12.64 16.22 1.46
C LYS A 105 13.87 16.68 2.28
N LYS A 106 14.22 16.05 3.40
CA LYS A 106 15.39 16.38 4.24
C LYS A 106 16.55 15.38 4.13
N ALA A 107 16.46 14.37 3.27
CA ALA A 107 17.59 13.49 2.96
C ALA A 107 17.66 13.20 1.45
N LEU A 108 17.85 14.24 0.64
CA LEU A 108 18.33 14.06 -0.72
C LEU A 108 19.86 14.21 -0.72
N PRO A 109 20.65 13.12 -0.76
CA PRO A 109 21.87 13.20 -1.57
C PRO A 109 21.42 13.64 -2.96
N LYS A 110 22.13 14.61 -3.57
CA LYS A 110 21.88 15.08 -4.93
C LYS A 110 22.03 13.90 -5.90
N MET A 111 21.02 13.07 -6.03
CA MET A 111 20.93 12.03 -7.02
C MET A 111 20.48 12.70 -8.32
N LYS A 112 21.28 12.45 -9.35
CA LYS A 112 21.05 12.90 -10.72
C LYS A 112 19.63 12.48 -11.13
N PRO A 113 18.93 13.27 -11.96
CA PRO A 113 17.62 12.88 -12.45
C PRO A 113 17.77 11.57 -13.22
N GLU A 114 17.30 10.48 -12.62
CA GLU A 114 17.09 9.23 -13.33
C GLU A 114 15.95 9.42 -14.34
N GLU A 115 16.09 8.66 -15.41
CA GLU A 115 15.50 8.88 -16.71
C GLU A 115 13.99 9.07 -16.66
N THR A 116 13.52 10.05 -17.43
CA THR A 116 12.10 10.24 -17.74
C THR A 116 11.51 8.93 -18.23
N THR A 117 10.60 8.34 -17.44
CA THR A 117 9.72 7.27 -17.87
C THR A 117 9.03 7.75 -19.14
N LYS A 118 9.46 7.22 -20.30
CA LYS A 118 8.85 7.58 -21.59
C LYS A 118 7.37 7.28 -21.50
N ILE A 119 6.53 8.32 -21.56
CA ILE A 119 5.07 8.19 -21.60
C ILE A 119 4.75 7.33 -22.83
N ASN A 120 4.43 6.06 -22.61
CA ASN A 120 4.01 5.15 -23.66
C ASN A 120 2.49 5.11 -23.71
N ARG A 121 1.94 4.70 -24.86
CA ARG A 121 0.49 4.63 -25.08
C ARG A 121 -0.19 3.72 -24.05
N GLU A 122 0.48 2.63 -23.68
CA GLU A 122 -0.01 1.68 -22.69
C GLU A 122 -0.20 2.31 -21.29
N LEU A 123 0.71 3.18 -20.84
CA LEU A 123 0.59 3.90 -19.58
C LEU A 123 -0.60 4.86 -19.60
N LEU A 124 -0.83 5.54 -20.72
CA LEU A 124 -1.98 6.44 -20.89
C LEU A 124 -3.29 5.64 -20.83
N ASP A 125 -3.40 4.55 -21.58
CA ASP A 125 -4.61 3.69 -21.60
C ASP A 125 -4.91 3.14 -20.19
N LYS A 126 -3.86 2.72 -19.46
CA LYS A 126 -3.97 2.26 -18.07
C LYS A 126 -4.41 3.38 -17.13
N SER A 127 -3.89 4.61 -17.32
CA SER A 127 -4.23 5.77 -16.49
C SER A 127 -5.64 6.25 -16.74
N GLU A 128 -6.12 6.22 -17.98
CA GLU A 128 -7.52 6.50 -18.32
C GLU A 128 -8.47 5.47 -17.69
N THR A 129 -8.12 4.19 -17.74
CA THR A 129 -8.93 3.12 -17.13
C THR A 129 -9.08 3.34 -15.62
N VAL A 130 -7.99 3.68 -14.94
CA VAL A 130 -8.00 3.95 -13.49
C VAL A 130 -8.77 5.23 -13.18
N GLY A 131 -8.58 6.26 -13.97
CA GLY A 131 -9.35 7.50 -13.90
C GLY A 131 -10.86 7.28 -13.98
N GLN A 132 -11.31 6.48 -14.95
CA GLN A 132 -12.70 6.07 -15.09
C GLN A 132 -13.19 5.24 -13.90
N ALA A 133 -12.37 4.34 -13.36
CA ALA A 133 -12.72 3.56 -12.18
C ALA A 133 -12.99 4.45 -10.96
N ILE A 134 -12.12 5.45 -10.71
CA ILE A 134 -12.31 6.43 -9.63
C ILE A 134 -13.58 7.25 -9.87
N GLN A 135 -13.82 7.68 -11.11
CA GLN A 135 -15.03 8.42 -11.46
C GLN A 135 -16.29 7.58 -11.18
N MET A 136 -16.32 6.32 -11.60
CA MET A 136 -17.45 5.42 -11.35
C MET A 136 -17.66 5.17 -9.85
N ALA A 137 -16.59 5.02 -9.07
CA ALA A 137 -16.66 4.86 -7.63
C ALA A 137 -17.24 6.12 -6.95
N LEU A 138 -16.83 7.31 -7.39
CA LEU A 138 -17.38 8.58 -6.92
C LEU A 138 -18.87 8.70 -7.26
N GLU A 139 -19.25 8.43 -8.50
CA GLU A 139 -20.63 8.49 -8.94
C GLU A 139 -21.52 7.51 -8.15
N ALA A 140 -21.03 6.28 -7.93
CA ALA A 140 -21.73 5.28 -7.13
C ALA A 140 -21.89 5.72 -5.67
N TRP A 141 -20.84 6.26 -5.05
CA TRP A 141 -20.91 6.80 -3.69
C TRP A 141 -21.89 7.98 -3.60
N MET A 142 -21.80 8.93 -4.53
CA MET A 142 -22.71 10.08 -4.58
C MET A 142 -24.17 9.67 -4.78
N LEU A 143 -24.42 8.66 -5.60
CA LEU A 143 -25.77 8.11 -5.80
C LEU A 143 -26.31 7.51 -4.50
N ARG A 144 -25.47 6.79 -3.73
CA ARG A 144 -25.87 6.20 -2.44
C ARG A 144 -26.13 7.26 -1.38
N GLU A 145 -25.29 8.28 -1.27
CA GLU A 145 -25.40 9.30 -0.21
C GLU A 145 -26.38 10.42 -0.53
N LYS A 146 -26.35 10.94 -1.75
CA LYS A 146 -27.14 12.13 -2.14
C LYS A 146 -28.37 11.77 -2.97
N GLY A 147 -28.54 10.51 -3.37
CA GLY A 147 -29.62 10.05 -4.25
C GLY A 147 -29.55 10.59 -5.69
N ARG A 148 -28.49 11.34 -6.03
CA ARG A 148 -28.31 11.98 -7.34
C ARG A 148 -26.83 12.08 -7.71
N ILE A 149 -26.55 11.97 -9.00
CA ILE A 149 -25.21 12.18 -9.56
C ILE A 149 -25.16 13.59 -10.15
N SER A 150 -24.19 14.39 -9.71
CA SER A 150 -23.89 15.68 -10.32
C SER A 150 -22.50 15.62 -10.95
N LYS A 151 -22.44 15.65 -12.28
CA LYS A 151 -21.16 15.64 -13.01
C LYS A 151 -20.24 16.80 -12.62
N GLY A 152 -20.82 17.96 -12.30
CA GLY A 152 -20.08 19.12 -11.79
C GLY A 152 -19.42 18.84 -10.44
N GLN A 153 -20.12 18.16 -9.53
CA GLN A 153 -19.55 17.76 -8.23
C GLN A 153 -18.53 16.63 -8.37
N VAL A 154 -18.75 15.66 -9.26
CA VAL A 154 -17.74 14.62 -9.57
C VAL A 154 -16.46 15.27 -10.06
N HIS A 155 -16.56 16.22 -10.99
CA HIS A 155 -15.41 16.97 -11.50
C HIS A 155 -14.72 17.78 -10.40
N GLU A 156 -15.48 18.45 -9.53
CA GLU A 156 -14.95 19.17 -8.38
C GLU A 156 -14.18 18.26 -7.43
N HIS A 157 -14.71 17.08 -7.10
CA HIS A 157 -14.03 16.08 -6.28
C HIS A 157 -12.74 15.58 -6.95
N MET A 158 -12.77 15.28 -8.24
CA MET A 158 -11.58 14.86 -9.00
C MET A 158 -10.49 15.94 -9.01
N LYS A 159 -10.87 17.21 -9.22
CA LYS A 159 -9.95 18.35 -9.18
C LYS A 159 -9.34 18.53 -7.79
N ASN A 160 -10.16 18.45 -6.75
CA ASN A 160 -9.69 18.60 -5.37
C ASN A 160 -8.79 17.44 -4.94
N MET A 161 -9.07 16.21 -5.35
CA MET A 161 -8.16 15.08 -5.15
C MET A 161 -6.84 15.29 -5.90
N CYS A 162 -6.86 15.80 -7.13
CA CYS A 162 -5.64 16.13 -7.86
C CYS A 162 -4.83 17.22 -7.16
N HIS A 163 -5.49 18.25 -6.62
CA HIS A 163 -4.81 19.30 -5.87
C HIS A 163 -4.23 18.77 -4.56
N ALA A 164 -5.01 18.03 -3.79
CA ALA A 164 -4.57 17.42 -2.55
C ALA A 164 -3.36 16.49 -2.78
N LEU A 165 -3.43 15.61 -3.77
CA LEU A 165 -2.33 14.72 -4.14
C LEU A 165 -1.08 15.46 -4.66
N SER A 166 -1.25 16.64 -5.25
CA SER A 166 -0.11 17.46 -5.67
C SER A 166 0.64 18.10 -4.52
N GLU A 167 -0.01 18.27 -3.36
CA GLU A 167 0.61 18.74 -2.12
C GLU A 167 1.24 17.56 -1.35
N SER A 168 0.46 16.52 -1.07
CA SER A 168 0.94 15.29 -0.41
C SER A 168 -0.07 14.13 -0.51
N GLU A 169 0.38 12.90 -0.22
CA GLU A 169 -0.52 11.75 -0.10
C GLU A 169 -1.44 11.89 1.13
N GLU A 170 -0.94 12.51 2.20
CA GLU A 170 -1.68 12.79 3.44
C GLU A 170 -2.87 13.73 3.17
N ASP A 171 -2.64 14.79 2.40
CA ASP A 171 -3.69 15.75 2.04
C ASP A 171 -4.76 15.07 1.18
N LEU A 172 -4.36 14.16 0.28
CA LEU A 172 -5.32 13.35 -0.47
C LEU A 172 -6.15 12.45 0.45
N PHE A 173 -5.51 11.74 1.39
CA PHE A 173 -6.23 10.86 2.31
C PHE A 173 -7.16 11.63 3.24
N GLU A 174 -6.75 12.78 3.76
CA GLU A 174 -7.61 13.62 4.59
C GLU A 174 -8.77 14.19 3.77
N TYR A 175 -8.53 14.59 2.52
CA TYR A 175 -9.59 15.00 1.60
C TYR A 175 -10.59 13.85 1.37
N VAL A 176 -10.11 12.66 1.01
CA VAL A 176 -10.99 11.52 0.71
C VAL A 176 -11.75 11.09 1.96
N ARG A 177 -11.11 11.07 3.13
CA ARG A 177 -11.75 10.70 4.40
C ARG A 177 -12.86 11.68 4.79
N THR A 178 -12.68 12.97 4.54
CA THR A 178 -13.64 14.00 4.95
C THR A 178 -14.72 14.27 3.90
N GLN A 179 -14.37 14.25 2.61
CA GLN A 179 -15.26 14.69 1.53
C GLN A 179 -15.87 13.54 0.73
N THR A 180 -15.16 12.42 0.57
CA THR A 180 -15.59 11.28 -0.28
C THR A 180 -15.23 9.93 0.35
N PRO A 181 -15.65 9.63 1.59
CA PRO A 181 -15.16 8.47 2.33
C PRO A 181 -15.45 7.13 1.65
N GLY A 182 -16.49 7.07 0.80
CA GLY A 182 -16.88 5.85 0.11
C GLY A 182 -15.94 5.39 -1.00
N ILE A 183 -14.91 6.18 -1.36
CA ILE A 183 -13.89 5.79 -2.35
C ILE A 183 -12.50 5.59 -1.73
N LEU A 184 -12.41 5.62 -0.40
CA LEU A 184 -11.14 5.57 0.34
C LEU A 184 -10.36 4.28 0.05
N ILE A 185 -11.08 3.16 -0.08
CA ILE A 185 -10.47 1.85 -0.33
C ILE A 185 -9.88 1.82 -1.74
N GLU A 186 -10.63 2.27 -2.74
CA GLU A 186 -10.25 2.31 -4.15
C GLU A 186 -9.03 3.19 -4.36
N VAL A 187 -9.04 4.41 -3.81
CA VAL A 187 -7.91 5.35 -3.89
C VAL A 187 -6.69 4.76 -3.17
N GLY A 188 -6.88 4.19 -1.98
CA GLY A 188 -5.79 3.58 -1.21
C GLY A 188 -5.18 2.36 -1.89
N GLN A 189 -5.97 1.56 -2.61
CA GLN A 189 -5.49 0.41 -3.39
C GLN A 189 -4.71 0.85 -4.63
N ILE A 190 -5.16 1.91 -5.32
CA ILE A 190 -4.46 2.45 -6.50
C ILE A 190 -3.11 3.04 -6.09
N LEU A 191 -3.07 3.82 -5.00
CA LEU A 191 -1.81 4.35 -4.46
C LEU A 191 -0.83 3.25 -4.10
N ARG A 192 -1.29 2.21 -3.38
CA ARG A 192 -0.44 1.09 -2.98
C ARG A 192 0.09 0.28 -4.16
N SER A 193 -0.72 0.07 -5.19
CA SER A 193 -0.36 -0.78 -6.32
C SER A 193 0.40 -0.08 -7.43
N ARG A 194 0.22 1.25 -7.61
CA ARG A 194 0.76 1.99 -8.76
C ARG A 194 1.50 3.29 -8.43
N GLY A 195 1.46 3.73 -7.17
CA GLY A 195 2.12 4.94 -6.70
C GLY A 195 1.36 6.24 -6.99
N SER A 196 1.77 7.31 -6.29
CA SER A 196 1.17 8.65 -6.35
C SER A 196 1.29 9.31 -7.72
N ASP A 197 2.43 9.18 -8.41
CA ASP A 197 2.64 9.76 -9.74
C ASP A 197 1.64 9.19 -10.78
N PHE A 198 1.37 7.88 -10.70
CA PHE A 198 0.41 7.23 -11.57
C PHE A 198 -1.02 7.69 -11.28
N LEU A 199 -1.39 7.79 -10.00
CA LEU A 199 -2.71 8.28 -9.60
C LEU A 199 -2.89 9.74 -10.02
N LEU A 200 -1.88 10.58 -9.84
CA LEU A 200 -1.90 11.99 -10.24
C LEU A 200 -2.09 12.13 -11.75
N LEU A 201 -1.38 11.32 -12.55
CA LEU A 201 -1.58 11.26 -13.99
C LEU A 201 -3.02 10.85 -14.35
N SER A 202 -3.54 9.81 -13.70
CA SER A 202 -4.91 9.30 -13.92
C SER A 202 -5.97 10.35 -13.59
N LEU A 203 -5.82 11.06 -12.48
CA LEU A 203 -6.70 12.16 -12.07
C LEU A 203 -6.65 13.33 -13.05
N ARG A 204 -5.45 13.73 -13.51
CA ARG A 204 -5.27 14.82 -14.49
C ARG A 204 -5.86 14.49 -15.85
N LEU A 205 -5.66 13.27 -16.34
CA LEU A 205 -6.25 12.81 -17.60
C LEU A 205 -7.78 12.80 -17.52
N SER A 206 -8.32 12.36 -16.39
CA SER A 206 -9.76 12.36 -16.14
C SER A 206 -10.33 13.78 -16.08
N GLU A 207 -9.68 14.69 -15.34
CA GLU A 207 -10.06 16.11 -15.30
C GLU A 207 -10.08 16.73 -16.71
N ALA A 208 -9.01 16.50 -17.48
CA ALA A 208 -8.89 17.02 -18.84
C ALA A 208 -9.95 16.44 -19.79
N SER A 209 -10.32 15.16 -19.62
CA SER A 209 -11.36 14.51 -20.42
C SER A 209 -12.76 15.05 -20.10
N MET A 210 -13.04 15.39 -18.85
CA MET A 210 -14.34 15.92 -18.42
C MET A 210 -14.57 17.36 -18.88
N ARG A 211 -13.51 18.18 -18.98
CA ARG A 211 -13.61 19.55 -19.54
C ARG A 211 -14.10 19.57 -20.99
N LYS A 212 -13.82 18.52 -21.78
CA LYS A 212 -14.28 18.43 -23.18
C LYS A 212 -15.79 18.25 -23.32
N TYR A 213 -16.50 17.86 -22.26
CA TYR A 213 -17.95 17.62 -22.25
C TYR A 213 -18.76 18.71 -21.54
N SER A 214 -18.12 19.82 -21.15
CA SER A 214 -18.78 20.99 -20.57
C SER A 214 -18.94 22.09 -21.61
N TYR A 215 -19.86 21.89 -22.57
CA TYR A 215 -20.41 22.93 -23.44
C TYR A 215 -21.93 22.90 -23.35
#